data_AF-A0A7D9HGG1-F1
#
_entry.id   AF-A0A7D9HGG1-F1
#
_cell.length_a   1.000
_cell.length_b   1.000
_cell.length_c   1.000
_cell.angle_alpha   90.00
_cell.angle_beta   90.00
_cell.angle_gamma   90.00
#
_symmetry.space_group_name_H-M   'P 1'
#
loop_
_entity.id
_entity.type
_entity.pdbx_description
1 polymer ?
#
loop_
_entity_poly.entity_id
_entity_poly.type
_entity_poly.pdbx_seq_one_letter_code
_entity_poly.pdbx_strand_id
1 'polypeptide(L)'
;CNFLGDERLLLSKKGNATPAWIVDTEIAEILAGQKQLEIKFDNLMNKREAMKVSKSLQSRTHENDKRILDAASSLRDGALGVSRSFKHNPLNSDNLAKIQADRTFLQDVVQETLAEVNASQTYQALTDAVNRERQKKDQLQRTILKEEESRKAVKTLQRQLVEVRKQKEQEIQQRNEMIAHLKDQLQEMKAKASMEGKYIRKDAEVRVNVTQKKCQQIETSLRQELEELRYKIGEESRVNGEIESYLRTHHQALEEKVEYWMEKYDRDVEAKQHELDVLKASKANDLSRLQELTQKYSEYEKVVIEDRIEKEKIRRQAEQEEEELKAAINIQSWWRGVMVRKQLGPYNLKKKKKGKKGKKSGKKGGKKGKKK
;
A
#
# COMPACT_ATOMS: atom_id res chain seq x y z
N CYS A 1 41.02 -95.88 -124.37
CA CYS A 1 41.91 -94.71 -124.46
C CYS A 1 42.14 -94.18 -123.06
N ASN A 2 43.39 -94.33 -122.59
CA ASN A 2 43.90 -93.81 -121.33
C ASN A 2 43.77 -92.28 -121.27
N PHE A 3 43.63 -91.72 -120.06
CA PHE A 3 44.51 -90.66 -119.56
C PHE A 3 44.27 -90.44 -118.04
N LEU A 4 45.24 -90.94 -117.25
CA LEU A 4 45.75 -90.46 -115.94
C LEU A 4 44.75 -90.28 -114.77
N GLY A 5 45.00 -90.72 -113.55
CA GLY A 5 46.23 -91.17 -112.90
C GLY A 5 46.09 -90.85 -111.40
N ASP A 6 46.62 -91.72 -110.55
CA ASP A 6 46.68 -91.64 -109.09
C ASP A 6 46.91 -90.23 -108.51
N GLU A 7 46.08 -89.85 -107.53
CA GLU A 7 46.47 -88.91 -106.47
C GLU A 7 45.83 -89.34 -105.13
N ARG A 8 46.13 -90.57 -104.71
CA ARG A 8 46.14 -90.95 -103.29
C ARG A 8 47.48 -90.51 -102.72
N LEU A 9 47.44 -89.82 -101.58
CA LEU A 9 48.55 -89.23 -100.81
C LEU A 9 49.05 -87.87 -101.30
N LEU A 10 48.53 -86.78 -100.71
CA LEU A 10 49.29 -85.76 -99.98
C LEU A 10 48.41 -84.55 -99.65
N LEU A 11 47.89 -84.51 -98.42
CA LEU A 11 47.49 -83.34 -97.60
C LEU A 11 46.96 -83.91 -96.27
N SER A 12 47.77 -84.67 -95.53
CA SER A 12 48.59 -84.12 -94.45
C SER A 12 47.87 -83.03 -93.64
N LYS A 13 47.18 -83.49 -92.59
CA LYS A 13 47.10 -82.85 -91.27
C LYS A 13 46.94 -81.32 -91.25
N LYS A 14 45.70 -80.87 -91.44
CA LYS A 14 45.16 -79.76 -90.62
C LYS A 14 43.89 -80.28 -89.97
N GLY A 15 43.89 -80.35 -88.64
CA GLY A 15 42.80 -80.91 -87.86
C GLY A 15 41.49 -80.16 -88.09
N ASN A 16 40.50 -80.83 -88.68
CA ASN A 16 39.12 -80.39 -88.61
C ASN A 16 38.57 -80.79 -87.24
N ALA A 17 38.52 -79.84 -86.33
CA ALA A 17 37.82 -79.98 -85.08
C ALA A 17 36.32 -80.24 -85.30
N THR A 18 35.74 -81.23 -84.63
CA THR A 18 34.29 -81.48 -84.66
C THR A 18 33.54 -80.36 -83.91
N PRO A 19 32.30 -80.00 -84.30
CA PRO A 19 31.54 -78.95 -83.62
C PRO A 19 31.39 -79.16 -82.10
N ALA A 20 31.30 -80.42 -81.64
CA ALA A 20 31.31 -80.77 -80.22
C ALA A 20 32.64 -80.41 -79.55
N TRP A 21 33.78 -80.73 -80.19
CA TRP A 21 35.10 -80.37 -79.69
C TRP A 21 35.26 -78.85 -79.58
N ILE A 22 34.76 -78.07 -80.54
CA ILE A 22 34.85 -76.60 -80.51
C ILE A 22 34.06 -76.04 -79.31
N VAL A 23 32.82 -76.50 -79.11
CA VAL A 23 31.97 -76.03 -78.00
C VAL A 23 32.55 -76.44 -76.64
N ASP A 24 33.07 -77.67 -76.52
CA ASP A 24 33.70 -78.14 -75.29
C ASP A 24 35.02 -77.40 -74.99
N THR A 25 35.76 -77.00 -76.03
CA THR A 25 37.02 -76.24 -75.88
C THR A 25 36.73 -74.79 -75.44
N GLU A 26 35.73 -74.14 -76.02
CA GLU A 26 35.30 -72.79 -75.61
C GLU A 26 34.77 -72.78 -74.17
N ILE A 27 33.96 -73.78 -73.77
CA ILE A 27 33.49 -73.91 -72.38
C ILE A 27 34.66 -74.17 -71.43
N ALA A 28 35.63 -75.00 -71.83
CA ALA A 28 36.82 -75.26 -71.03
C ALA A 28 37.68 -74.00 -70.82
N GLU A 29 37.84 -73.15 -71.84
CA GLU A 29 38.54 -71.86 -71.72
C GLU A 29 37.81 -70.89 -70.78
N ILE A 30 36.48 -70.82 -70.87
CA ILE A 30 35.66 -69.96 -70.00
C ILE A 30 35.73 -70.45 -68.54
N LEU A 31 35.69 -71.77 -68.31
CA LEU A 31 35.87 -72.37 -66.98
C LEU A 31 37.28 -72.13 -66.43
N ALA A 32 38.31 -72.22 -67.27
CA ALA A 32 39.69 -71.91 -66.88
C ALA A 32 39.84 -70.42 -66.48
N GLY A 33 39.23 -69.51 -67.24
CA GLY A 33 39.18 -68.09 -66.91
C GLY A 33 38.45 -67.82 -65.59
N GLN A 34 37.33 -68.48 -65.33
CA GLN A 34 36.61 -68.39 -64.05
C GLN A 34 37.45 -68.87 -62.87
N LYS A 35 38.13 -70.01 -63.03
CA LYS A 35 39.03 -70.56 -62.00
C LYS A 35 40.20 -69.60 -61.69
N GLN A 36 40.73 -68.90 -62.69
CA GLN A 36 41.75 -67.87 -62.46
C GLN A 36 41.21 -66.67 -61.67
N LEU A 37 39.96 -66.27 -61.90
CA LEU A 37 39.30 -65.21 -61.14
C LEU A 37 39.06 -65.62 -59.68
N GLU A 38 38.69 -66.88 -59.42
CA GLU A 38 38.56 -67.44 -58.06
C GLU A 38 39.90 -67.40 -57.33
N ILE A 39 40.96 -67.92 -57.95
CA ILE A 39 42.33 -67.88 -57.40
C ILE A 39 42.76 -66.45 -57.10
N LYS A 40 42.47 -65.50 -57.98
CA LYS A 40 42.78 -64.07 -57.79
C LYS A 40 42.01 -63.47 -56.61
N PHE A 41 40.74 -63.82 -56.45
CA PHE A 41 39.90 -63.37 -55.34
C PHE A 41 40.39 -63.93 -54.00
N ASP A 42 40.67 -65.24 -53.93
CA ASP A 42 41.19 -65.90 -52.73
C ASP A 42 42.54 -65.33 -52.29
N ASN A 43 43.43 -65.06 -53.25
CA ASN A 43 44.71 -64.42 -52.97
C ASN A 43 44.54 -63.01 -52.36
N LEU A 44 43.56 -62.23 -52.83
CA LEU A 44 43.28 -60.90 -52.29
C LEU A 44 42.63 -60.96 -50.90
N MET A 45 41.76 -61.94 -50.66
CA MET A 45 41.15 -62.22 -49.35
C MET A 45 42.21 -62.64 -48.32
N ASN A 46 43.10 -63.57 -48.67
CA ASN A 46 44.24 -63.96 -47.83
C ASN A 46 45.15 -62.76 -47.51
N LYS A 47 45.37 -61.89 -48.51
CA LYS A 47 46.15 -60.65 -48.33
C LYS A 47 45.47 -59.65 -47.37
N ARG A 48 44.14 -59.58 -47.38
CA ARG A 48 43.35 -58.75 -46.44
C ARG A 48 43.47 -59.26 -45.01
N GLU A 49 43.42 -60.57 -44.83
CA GLU A 49 43.55 -61.21 -43.53
C GLU A 49 44.94 -60.97 -42.91
N ALA A 50 46.00 -61.06 -43.73
CA ALA A 50 47.35 -60.69 -43.32
C ALA A 50 47.50 -59.19 -42.95
N MET A 51 46.74 -58.29 -43.58
CA MET A 51 46.79 -56.84 -43.31
C MET A 51 46.03 -56.41 -42.05
N LYS A 52 45.11 -57.22 -41.50
CA LYS A 52 44.36 -56.91 -40.26
C LYS A 52 45.24 -56.85 -39.01
N VAL A 53 46.44 -57.44 -39.05
CA VAL A 53 47.35 -57.55 -37.89
C VAL A 53 48.07 -56.23 -37.59
N SER A 54 48.07 -55.25 -38.51
CA SER A 54 48.81 -53.98 -38.34
C SER A 54 47.91 -52.75 -38.48
N LYS A 55 47.73 -52.01 -37.37
CA LYS A 55 46.90 -50.77 -37.31
C LYS A 55 47.44 -49.59 -38.13
N SER A 56 48.70 -49.62 -38.59
CA SER A 56 49.35 -48.49 -39.28
C SER A 56 49.06 -48.37 -40.77
N LEU A 57 48.22 -49.24 -41.35
CA LEU A 57 48.08 -49.43 -42.80
C LEU A 57 46.68 -49.12 -43.37
N GLN A 58 45.88 -48.27 -42.71
CA GLN A 58 44.48 -48.00 -43.10
C GLN A 58 44.28 -47.66 -44.60
N SER A 59 45.19 -46.90 -45.22
CA SER A 59 45.10 -46.55 -46.66
C SER A 59 45.35 -47.77 -47.58
N ARG A 60 46.31 -48.64 -47.25
CA ARG A 60 46.59 -49.88 -48.02
C ARG A 60 45.52 -50.95 -47.80
N THR A 61 44.89 -50.97 -46.63
CA THR A 61 43.72 -51.81 -46.36
C THR A 61 42.52 -51.36 -47.21
N HIS A 62 42.27 -50.06 -47.30
CA HIS A 62 41.19 -49.51 -48.13
C HIS A 62 41.41 -49.81 -49.62
N GLU A 63 42.65 -49.69 -50.11
CA GLU A 63 43.00 -50.04 -51.49
C GLU A 63 42.81 -51.55 -51.78
N ASN A 64 43.20 -52.42 -50.83
CA ASN A 64 42.98 -53.85 -50.97
C ASN A 64 41.49 -54.22 -50.93
N ASP A 65 40.70 -53.57 -50.05
CA ASP A 65 39.25 -53.75 -49.99
C ASP A 65 38.58 -53.34 -51.32
N LYS A 66 39.05 -52.27 -51.97
CA LYS A 66 38.59 -51.89 -53.32
C LYS A 66 38.91 -52.97 -54.36
N ARG A 67 40.14 -53.50 -54.38
CA ARG A 67 40.55 -54.56 -55.31
C ARG A 67 39.79 -55.87 -55.10
N ILE A 68 39.42 -56.20 -53.86
CA ILE A 68 38.56 -57.34 -53.54
C ILE A 68 37.16 -57.13 -54.10
N LEU A 69 36.63 -55.92 -53.98
CA LEU A 69 35.31 -55.57 -54.52
C LEU A 69 35.28 -55.70 -56.06
N ASP A 70 36.33 -55.22 -56.73
CA ASP A 70 36.48 -55.33 -58.18
C ASP A 70 36.66 -56.79 -58.64
N ALA A 71 37.47 -57.58 -57.91
CA ALA A 71 37.65 -59.01 -58.18
C ALA A 71 36.35 -59.80 -57.94
N ALA A 72 35.59 -59.49 -56.89
CA ALA A 72 34.28 -60.08 -56.63
C ALA A 72 33.25 -59.73 -57.72
N SER A 73 33.30 -58.51 -58.25
CA SER A 73 32.46 -58.12 -59.40
C SER A 73 32.84 -58.93 -60.64
N SER A 74 34.14 -58.97 -60.96
CA SER A 74 34.64 -59.72 -62.11
C SER A 74 34.32 -61.22 -62.03
N LEU A 75 34.44 -61.81 -60.83
CA LEU A 75 34.11 -63.22 -60.57
C LEU A 75 32.61 -63.50 -60.79
N ARG A 76 31.75 -62.57 -60.39
CA ARG A 76 30.30 -62.67 -60.59
C ARG A 76 29.95 -62.55 -62.07
N ASP A 77 30.58 -61.62 -62.78
CA ASP A 77 30.38 -61.43 -64.21
C ASP A 77 30.88 -62.65 -65.00
N GLY A 78 32.01 -63.23 -64.59
CA GLY A 78 32.54 -64.50 -65.12
C GLY A 78 31.59 -65.67 -64.87
N ALA A 79 31.04 -65.82 -63.66
CA ALA A 79 30.06 -66.87 -63.32
C ALA A 79 28.77 -66.75 -64.15
N LEU A 80 28.32 -65.52 -64.42
CA LEU A 80 27.20 -65.26 -65.32
C LEU A 80 27.55 -65.61 -66.77
N GLY A 81 28.79 -65.33 -67.20
CA GLY A 81 29.31 -65.73 -68.51
C GLY A 81 29.34 -67.24 -68.71
N VAL A 82 29.83 -67.99 -67.72
CA VAL A 82 29.81 -69.46 -67.68
C VAL A 82 28.38 -69.97 -67.82
N SER A 83 27.46 -69.45 -67.00
CA SER A 83 26.06 -69.86 -66.99
C SER A 83 25.35 -69.59 -68.31
N ARG A 84 25.65 -68.47 -68.99
CA ARG A 84 25.14 -68.17 -70.33
C ARG A 84 25.69 -69.14 -71.37
N SER A 85 26.97 -69.44 -71.32
CA SER A 85 27.64 -70.35 -72.26
C SER A 85 27.05 -71.76 -72.20
N PHE A 86 26.77 -72.27 -70.98
CA PHE A 86 26.06 -73.54 -70.81
C PHE A 86 24.62 -73.51 -71.35
N LYS A 87 23.89 -72.41 -71.18
CA LYS A 87 22.53 -72.26 -71.74
C LYS A 87 22.51 -72.19 -73.26
N HIS A 88 23.53 -71.58 -73.86
CA HIS A 88 23.68 -71.48 -75.31
C HIS A 88 24.34 -72.71 -75.94
N ASN A 89 24.81 -73.67 -75.13
CA ASN A 89 25.34 -74.93 -75.62
C ASN A 89 24.24 -75.70 -76.40
N PRO A 90 24.43 -75.95 -77.71
CA PRO A 90 23.48 -76.72 -78.52
C PRO A 90 23.26 -78.15 -78.01
N LEU A 91 24.23 -78.69 -77.26
CA LEU A 91 24.24 -80.03 -76.69
C LEU A 91 23.77 -80.09 -75.24
N ASN A 92 23.16 -79.02 -74.72
CA ASN A 92 22.58 -79.09 -73.37
C ASN A 92 21.33 -80.00 -73.35
N SER A 93 21.07 -80.60 -72.18
CA SER A 93 19.98 -81.57 -71.99
C SER A 93 18.60 -81.00 -72.38
N ASP A 94 18.35 -79.73 -72.09
CA ASP A 94 17.06 -79.08 -72.34
C ASP A 94 16.82 -78.82 -73.83
N ASN A 95 17.86 -78.41 -74.55
CA ASN A 95 17.85 -78.18 -76.00
C ASN A 95 17.68 -79.52 -76.73
N LEU A 96 18.36 -80.58 -76.28
CA LEU A 96 18.18 -81.93 -76.82
C LEU A 96 16.76 -82.45 -76.57
N ALA A 97 16.22 -82.27 -75.36
CA ALA A 97 14.86 -82.64 -75.03
C ALA A 97 13.83 -81.89 -75.89
N LYS A 98 14.03 -80.58 -76.10
CA LYS A 98 13.19 -79.78 -76.99
C LYS A 98 13.27 -80.25 -78.44
N ILE A 99 14.46 -80.49 -78.98
CA ILE A 99 14.64 -80.98 -80.35
C ILE A 99 13.94 -82.33 -80.53
N GLN A 100 14.03 -83.22 -79.54
CA GLN A 100 13.33 -84.50 -79.58
C GLN A 100 11.80 -84.31 -79.54
N ALA A 101 11.30 -83.39 -78.72
CA ALA A 101 9.87 -83.06 -78.67
C ALA A 101 9.37 -82.46 -79.99
N ASP A 102 10.09 -81.49 -80.55
CA ASP A 102 9.77 -80.86 -81.85
C ASP A 102 9.81 -81.89 -82.99
N ARG A 103 10.79 -82.80 -82.98
CA ARG A 103 10.88 -83.92 -83.94
C ARG A 103 9.69 -84.86 -83.81
N THR A 104 9.32 -85.24 -82.59
CA THR A 104 8.19 -86.15 -82.33
C THR A 104 6.89 -85.50 -82.77
N PHE A 105 6.68 -84.22 -82.43
CA PHE A 105 5.54 -83.45 -82.89
C PHE A 105 5.44 -83.38 -84.43
N LEU A 106 6.54 -83.06 -85.11
CA LEU A 106 6.57 -83.03 -86.58
C LEU A 106 6.28 -84.41 -87.18
N GLN A 107 6.84 -85.47 -86.61
CA GLN A 107 6.59 -86.83 -87.04
C GLN A 107 5.10 -87.19 -86.88
N ASP A 108 4.50 -86.87 -85.74
CA ASP A 108 3.08 -87.13 -85.46
C ASP A 108 2.18 -86.38 -86.45
N VAL A 109 2.43 -85.09 -86.67
CA VAL A 109 1.66 -84.27 -87.63
C VAL A 109 1.80 -84.79 -89.06
N VAL A 110 3.01 -85.15 -89.49
CA VAL A 110 3.24 -85.70 -90.83
C VAL A 110 2.57 -87.06 -90.99
N GLN A 111 2.66 -87.92 -89.98
CA GLN A 111 2.04 -89.25 -90.00
C GLN A 111 0.51 -89.15 -90.02
N GLU A 112 -0.08 -88.27 -89.20
CA GLU A 112 -1.52 -88.00 -89.18
C GLU A 112 -2.01 -87.42 -90.52
N THR A 113 -1.27 -86.48 -91.09
CA THR A 113 -1.60 -85.88 -92.39
C THR A 113 -1.47 -86.89 -93.54
N LEU A 114 -0.42 -87.72 -93.55
CA LEU A 114 -0.23 -88.77 -94.56
C LEU A 114 -1.36 -89.80 -94.50
N ALA A 115 -1.77 -90.19 -93.28
CA ALA A 115 -2.90 -91.08 -93.07
C ALA A 115 -4.21 -90.45 -93.58
N GLU A 116 -4.45 -89.17 -93.28
CA GLU A 116 -5.62 -88.42 -93.76
C GLU A 116 -5.65 -88.31 -95.29
N VAL A 117 -4.53 -87.97 -95.94
CA VAL A 117 -4.43 -87.85 -97.40
C VAL A 117 -4.70 -89.20 -98.08
N ASN A 118 -4.13 -90.29 -97.55
CA ASN A 118 -4.33 -91.63 -98.10
C ASN A 118 -5.79 -92.12 -97.92
N ALA A 119 -6.45 -91.77 -96.82
CA ALA A 119 -7.80 -92.24 -96.53
C ALA A 119 -8.90 -91.36 -97.16
N SER A 120 -8.71 -90.04 -97.15
CA SER A 120 -9.78 -89.05 -97.39
C SER A 120 -9.42 -87.99 -98.43
N GLN A 121 -8.18 -87.98 -98.94
CA GLN A 121 -7.65 -86.97 -99.89
C GLN A 121 -7.76 -85.51 -99.37
N THR A 122 -7.73 -85.31 -98.05
CA THR A 122 -7.76 -84.00 -97.38
C THR A 122 -6.52 -83.79 -96.49
N TYR A 123 -6.33 -82.55 -96.00
CA TYR A 123 -5.17 -82.15 -95.18
C TYR A 123 -5.57 -81.28 -93.95
N GLN A 124 -6.76 -81.51 -93.39
CA GLN A 124 -7.26 -80.70 -92.27
C GLN A 124 -6.49 -80.93 -90.96
N ALA A 125 -5.93 -82.12 -90.72
CA ALA A 125 -5.10 -82.40 -89.56
C ALA A 125 -3.89 -81.44 -89.48
N LEU A 126 -3.24 -81.18 -90.62
CA LEU A 126 -2.15 -80.21 -90.70
C LEU A 126 -2.64 -78.78 -90.43
N THR A 127 -3.78 -78.40 -90.99
CA THR A 127 -4.38 -77.07 -90.83
C THR A 127 -4.74 -76.81 -89.36
N ASP A 128 -5.34 -77.79 -88.69
CA ASP A 128 -5.67 -77.73 -87.26
C ASP A 128 -4.44 -77.70 -86.37
N ALA A 129 -3.41 -78.52 -86.66
CA ALA A 129 -2.16 -78.51 -85.92
C ALA A 129 -1.45 -77.14 -86.00
N VAL A 130 -1.38 -76.55 -87.20
CA VAL A 130 -0.83 -75.20 -87.41
C VAL A 130 -1.65 -74.14 -86.68
N ASN A 131 -2.98 -74.22 -86.72
CA ASN A 131 -3.85 -73.28 -86.02
C ASN A 131 -3.73 -73.41 -84.49
N ARG A 132 -3.61 -74.62 -83.94
CA ARG A 132 -3.37 -74.86 -82.52
C ARG A 132 -2.03 -74.26 -82.08
N GLU A 133 -0.95 -74.47 -82.83
CA GLU A 133 0.36 -73.87 -82.52
C GLU A 133 0.34 -72.35 -82.62
N ARG A 134 -0.38 -71.80 -83.62
CA ARG A 134 -0.61 -70.35 -83.74
C ARG A 134 -1.35 -69.80 -82.52
N GLN A 135 -2.43 -70.46 -82.07
CA GLN A 135 -3.17 -70.05 -80.87
C GLN A 135 -2.32 -70.14 -79.60
N LYS A 136 -1.54 -71.21 -79.41
CA LYS A 136 -0.60 -71.33 -78.28
C LYS A 136 0.41 -70.18 -78.28
N LYS A 137 0.97 -69.84 -79.44
CA LYS A 137 1.89 -68.71 -79.60
C LYS A 137 1.23 -67.38 -79.22
N ASP A 138 0.00 -67.14 -79.68
CA ASP A 138 -0.74 -65.91 -79.37
C ASP A 138 -1.07 -65.82 -77.87
N GLN A 139 -1.48 -66.93 -77.24
CA GLN A 139 -1.73 -67.00 -75.78
C GLN A 139 -0.46 -66.74 -74.97
N LEU A 140 0.68 -67.30 -75.40
CA LEU A 140 1.97 -67.05 -74.78
C LEU A 140 2.36 -65.57 -74.90
N GLN A 141 2.22 -64.96 -76.08
CA GLN A 141 2.48 -63.53 -76.27
C GLN A 141 1.59 -62.64 -75.39
N ARG A 142 0.30 -62.94 -75.28
CA ARG A 142 -0.62 -62.21 -74.38
C ARG A 142 -0.19 -62.34 -72.92
N THR A 143 0.23 -63.53 -72.51
CA THR A 143 0.71 -63.78 -71.15
C THR A 143 1.99 -62.99 -70.86
N ILE A 144 2.93 -62.96 -71.80
CA ILE A 144 4.17 -62.17 -71.68
C ILE A 144 3.86 -60.68 -71.54
N LEU A 145 3.01 -60.12 -72.42
CA LEU A 145 2.63 -58.70 -72.34
C LEU A 145 1.96 -58.35 -71.01
N LYS A 146 1.05 -59.21 -70.53
CA LYS A 146 0.38 -59.02 -69.24
C LYS A 146 1.34 -59.11 -68.05
N GLU A 147 2.32 -60.02 -68.09
CA GLU A 147 3.38 -60.10 -67.08
C GLU A 147 4.21 -58.83 -67.07
N GLU A 148 4.64 -58.34 -68.24
CA GLU A 148 5.43 -57.12 -68.36
C GLU A 148 4.69 -55.89 -67.82
N GLU A 149 3.40 -55.74 -68.15
CA GLU A 149 2.54 -54.68 -67.61
C GLU A 149 2.39 -54.79 -66.09
N SER A 150 2.11 -56.00 -65.58
CA SER A 150 1.99 -56.24 -64.14
C SER A 150 3.30 -55.92 -63.42
N ARG A 151 4.44 -56.27 -64.02
CA ARG A 151 5.78 -55.99 -63.50
C ARG A 151 6.09 -54.50 -63.47
N LYS A 152 5.67 -53.76 -64.50
CA LYS A 152 5.75 -52.29 -64.53
C LYS A 152 4.87 -51.67 -63.43
N ALA A 153 3.64 -52.15 -63.28
CA ALA A 153 2.71 -51.68 -62.24
C ALA A 153 3.27 -51.92 -60.83
N VAL A 154 3.79 -53.11 -60.54
CA VAL A 154 4.44 -53.43 -59.25
C VAL A 154 5.62 -52.51 -58.98
N LYS A 155 6.49 -52.27 -59.97
CA LYS A 155 7.62 -51.33 -59.81
C LYS A 155 7.14 -49.91 -59.51
N THR A 156 6.09 -49.44 -60.18
CA THR A 156 5.53 -48.10 -59.93
C THR A 156 4.94 -48.00 -58.52
N LEU A 157 4.14 -48.99 -58.10
CA LEU A 157 3.57 -49.05 -56.76
C LEU A 157 4.65 -49.11 -55.67
N GLN A 158 5.72 -49.89 -55.88
CA GLN A 158 6.86 -49.94 -54.98
C GLN A 158 7.54 -48.56 -54.83
N ARG A 159 7.74 -47.82 -55.93
CA ARG A 159 8.28 -46.45 -55.86
C ARG A 159 7.34 -45.50 -55.10
N GLN A 160 6.04 -45.54 -55.41
CA GLN A 160 5.05 -44.71 -54.72
C GLN A 160 5.02 -45.00 -53.23
N LEU A 161 5.14 -46.27 -52.83
CA LEU A 161 5.14 -46.67 -51.44
C LEU A 161 6.39 -46.17 -50.69
N VAL A 162 7.56 -46.18 -51.34
CA VAL A 162 8.79 -45.57 -50.78
C VAL A 162 8.64 -44.07 -50.64
N GLU A 163 8.09 -43.39 -51.66
CA GLU A 163 7.90 -41.94 -51.66
C GLU A 163 6.92 -41.52 -50.55
N VAL A 164 5.78 -42.20 -50.41
CA VAL A 164 4.80 -41.94 -49.34
C VAL A 164 5.43 -42.17 -47.96
N ARG A 165 6.25 -43.21 -47.78
CA ARG A 165 6.97 -43.44 -46.51
C ARG A 165 7.93 -42.29 -46.21
N LYS A 166 8.68 -41.83 -47.20
CA LYS A 166 9.62 -40.70 -47.06
C LYS A 166 8.88 -39.41 -46.69
N GLN A 167 7.77 -39.11 -47.37
CA GLN A 167 6.96 -37.93 -47.09
C GLN A 167 6.38 -37.96 -45.68
N LYS A 168 5.87 -39.13 -45.24
CA LYS A 168 5.38 -39.30 -43.86
C LYS A 168 6.47 -39.09 -42.83
N GLU A 169 7.68 -39.61 -43.07
CA GLU A 169 8.81 -39.42 -42.15
C GLU A 169 9.19 -37.93 -42.03
N GLN A 170 9.23 -37.22 -43.16
CA GLN A 170 9.47 -35.77 -43.17
C GLN A 170 8.39 -35.01 -42.41
N GLU A 171 7.12 -35.37 -42.59
CA GLU A 171 6.01 -34.73 -41.88
C GLU A 171 6.06 -35.00 -40.37
N ILE A 172 6.38 -36.24 -39.95
CA ILE A 172 6.57 -36.59 -38.54
C ILE A 172 7.72 -35.76 -37.94
N GLN A 173 8.84 -35.64 -38.66
CA GLN A 173 9.98 -34.85 -38.21
C GLN A 173 9.62 -33.37 -38.05
N GLN A 174 8.94 -32.77 -39.02
CA GLN A 174 8.47 -31.37 -38.95
C GLN A 174 7.51 -31.15 -37.77
N ARG A 175 6.58 -32.09 -37.55
CA ARG A 175 5.65 -32.02 -36.42
C ARG A 175 6.38 -32.15 -35.08
N ASN A 176 7.37 -33.02 -34.98
CA ASN A 176 8.18 -33.18 -33.76
C ASN A 176 9.00 -31.93 -33.45
N GLU A 177 9.57 -31.28 -34.46
CA GLU A 177 10.28 -29.99 -34.31
C GLU A 177 9.33 -28.89 -33.84
N MET A 178 8.13 -28.81 -34.41
CA MET A 178 7.09 -27.87 -33.97
C MET A 178 6.69 -28.13 -32.50
N ILE A 179 6.50 -29.40 -32.13
CA ILE A 179 6.18 -29.77 -30.74
C ILE A 179 7.30 -29.37 -29.78
N ALA A 180 8.56 -29.57 -30.17
CA ALA A 180 9.71 -29.15 -29.35
C ALA A 180 9.73 -27.62 -29.19
N HIS A 181 9.58 -26.87 -30.28
CA HIS A 181 9.54 -25.41 -30.24
C HIS A 181 8.41 -24.87 -29.35
N LEU A 182 7.19 -25.42 -29.50
CA LEU A 182 6.04 -25.01 -28.67
C LEU A 182 6.22 -25.37 -27.20
N LYS A 183 6.89 -26.49 -26.88
CA LYS A 183 7.23 -26.86 -25.50
C LYS A 183 8.22 -25.87 -24.89
N ASP A 184 9.24 -25.45 -25.63
CA ASP A 184 10.22 -24.48 -25.17
C ASP A 184 9.57 -23.11 -24.93
N GLN A 185 8.75 -22.62 -25.86
CA GLN A 185 7.97 -21.39 -25.69
C GLN A 185 7.05 -21.45 -24.46
N LEU A 186 6.40 -22.59 -24.23
CA LEU A 186 5.52 -22.77 -23.07
C LEU A 186 6.31 -22.73 -21.76
N GLN A 187 7.49 -23.36 -21.71
CA GLN A 187 8.35 -23.32 -20.53
C GLN A 187 8.90 -21.92 -20.28
N GLU A 188 9.33 -21.21 -21.33
CA GLU A 188 9.78 -19.82 -21.24
C GLU A 188 8.66 -18.91 -20.71
N MET A 189 7.45 -18.99 -21.28
CA MET A 189 6.31 -18.22 -20.80
C MET A 189 5.95 -18.54 -19.35
N LYS A 190 6.00 -19.81 -18.94
CA LYS A 190 5.75 -20.20 -17.54
C LYS A 190 6.81 -19.63 -16.60
N ALA A 191 8.08 -19.69 -16.96
CA ALA A 191 9.17 -19.13 -16.17
C ALA A 191 9.03 -17.61 -16.05
N LYS A 192 8.78 -16.92 -17.16
CA LYS A 192 8.56 -15.47 -17.21
C LYS A 192 7.37 -15.04 -16.37
N ALA A 193 6.19 -15.66 -16.56
CA ALA A 193 4.99 -15.34 -15.79
C ALA A 193 5.17 -15.59 -14.29
N SER A 194 5.88 -16.65 -13.90
CA SER A 194 6.20 -16.93 -12.49
C SER A 194 7.09 -15.85 -11.88
N MET A 195 8.12 -15.41 -12.61
CA MET A 195 9.02 -14.35 -12.18
C MET A 195 8.31 -12.99 -12.11
N GLU A 196 7.54 -12.63 -13.13
CA GLU A 196 6.71 -11.41 -13.15
C GLU A 196 5.70 -11.42 -11.99
N GLY A 197 5.03 -12.54 -11.74
CA GLY A 197 4.10 -12.69 -10.62
C GLY A 197 4.77 -12.57 -9.24
N LYS A 198 6.03 -12.98 -9.10
CA LYS A 198 6.81 -12.72 -7.87
C LYS A 198 7.19 -11.25 -7.74
N TYR A 199 7.64 -10.64 -8.84
CA TYR A 199 8.02 -9.23 -8.87
C TYR A 199 6.86 -8.31 -8.53
N ILE A 200 5.71 -8.48 -9.20
CA ILE A 200 4.49 -7.69 -8.97
C ILE A 200 4.01 -7.82 -7.52
N ARG A 201 4.02 -9.05 -6.96
CA ARG A 201 3.67 -9.26 -5.56
C ARG A 201 4.62 -8.52 -4.62
N LYS A 202 5.92 -8.60 -4.86
CA LYS A 202 6.91 -7.93 -4.00
C LYS A 202 6.82 -6.42 -4.08
N ASP A 203 6.62 -5.89 -5.29
CA ASP A 203 6.42 -4.48 -5.55
C ASP A 203 5.14 -3.94 -4.88
N ALA A 204 4.02 -4.69 -4.96
CA ALA A 204 2.80 -4.35 -4.22
C ALA A 204 3.00 -4.39 -2.69
N GLU A 205 3.69 -5.42 -2.17
CA GLU A 205 4.01 -5.55 -0.74
C GLU A 205 4.86 -4.36 -0.25
N VAL A 206 5.88 -3.96 -1.02
CA VAL A 206 6.73 -2.80 -0.71
C VAL A 206 5.92 -1.52 -0.70
N ARG A 207 5.06 -1.29 -1.70
CA ARG A 207 4.17 -0.10 -1.73
C ARG A 207 3.26 -0.02 -0.49
N VAL A 208 2.65 -1.15 -0.11
CA VAL A 208 1.79 -1.22 1.09
C VAL A 208 2.62 -0.93 2.33
N ASN A 209 3.77 -1.57 2.49
CA ASN A 209 4.64 -1.39 3.66
C ASN A 209 5.17 0.05 3.79
N VAL A 210 5.57 0.68 2.68
CA VAL A 210 6.02 2.08 2.66
C VAL A 210 4.88 3.02 3.08
N THR A 211 3.70 2.82 2.50
CA THR A 211 2.52 3.62 2.83
C THR A 211 2.15 3.44 4.31
N GLN A 212 2.11 2.20 4.80
CA GLN A 212 1.83 1.88 6.19
C GLN A 212 2.83 2.55 7.14
N LYS A 213 4.15 2.47 6.85
CA LYS A 213 5.18 3.14 7.66
C LYS A 213 5.00 4.65 7.68
N LYS A 214 4.69 5.27 6.53
CA LYS A 214 4.44 6.72 6.46
C LYS A 214 3.23 7.12 7.29
N CYS A 215 2.13 6.37 7.19
CA CYS A 215 0.94 6.58 8.01
C CYS A 215 1.24 6.42 9.50
N GLN A 216 1.97 5.36 9.89
CA GLN A 216 2.38 5.14 11.28
C GLN A 216 3.24 6.28 11.81
N GLN A 217 4.20 6.79 11.03
CA GLN A 217 5.03 7.92 11.43
C GLN A 217 4.20 9.19 11.67
N ILE A 218 3.28 9.51 10.75
CA ILE A 218 2.37 10.65 10.89
C ILE A 218 1.48 10.47 12.13
N GLU A 219 0.92 9.27 12.31
CA GLU A 219 0.09 8.96 13.47
C GLU A 219 0.86 9.09 14.78
N THR A 220 2.12 8.63 14.84
CA THR A 220 2.97 8.80 16.03
C THR A 220 3.30 10.26 16.31
N SER A 221 3.56 11.07 15.28
CA SER A 221 3.79 12.52 15.42
C SER A 221 2.56 13.22 15.97
N LEU A 222 1.40 12.95 15.37
CA LEU A 222 0.12 13.53 15.83
C LEU A 222 -0.23 13.09 17.25
N ARG A 223 0.06 11.84 17.63
CA ARG A 223 -0.13 11.36 19.01
C ARG A 223 0.79 12.09 19.99
N GLN A 224 2.04 12.35 19.62
CA GLN A 224 2.96 13.14 20.45
C GLN A 224 2.48 14.58 20.61
N GLU A 225 2.09 15.25 19.53
CA GLU A 225 1.52 16.60 19.57
C GLU A 225 0.25 16.66 20.42
N LEU A 226 -0.62 15.65 20.32
CA LEU A 226 -1.84 15.56 21.11
C LEU A 226 -1.51 15.44 22.60
N GLU A 227 -0.54 14.62 22.98
CA GLU A 227 -0.11 14.46 24.37
C GLU A 227 0.53 15.74 24.92
N GLU A 228 1.36 16.42 24.13
CA GLU A 228 1.93 17.72 24.50
C GLU A 228 0.84 18.79 24.71
N LEU A 229 -0.17 18.83 23.83
CA LEU A 229 -1.30 19.74 23.98
C LEU A 229 -2.13 19.40 25.22
N ARG A 230 -2.37 18.12 25.52
CA ARG A 230 -3.03 17.70 26.75
C ARG A 230 -2.27 18.15 28.00
N TYR A 231 -0.94 17.99 27.99
CA TYR A 231 -0.08 18.45 29.07
C TYR A 231 -0.19 19.97 29.26
N LYS A 232 -0.11 20.75 28.16
CA LYS A 232 -0.25 22.21 28.20
C LYS A 232 -1.62 22.66 28.73
N ILE A 233 -2.71 22.00 28.30
CA ILE A 233 -4.06 22.27 28.81
C ILE A 233 -4.14 22.01 30.31
N GLY A 234 -3.56 20.89 30.79
CA GLY A 234 -3.52 20.57 32.21
C GLY A 234 -2.77 21.62 33.02
N GLU A 235 -1.62 22.08 32.52
CA GLU A 235 -0.81 23.10 33.17
C GLU A 235 -1.50 24.47 33.20
N GLU A 236 -2.08 24.91 32.08
CA GLU A 236 -2.88 26.15 32.03
C GLU A 236 -4.09 26.08 32.97
N SER A 237 -4.79 24.94 33.03
CA SER A 237 -5.91 24.75 33.95
C SER A 237 -5.47 24.84 35.40
N ARG A 238 -4.28 24.33 35.74
CA ARG A 238 -3.70 24.42 37.09
C ARG A 238 -3.35 25.85 37.45
N VAL A 239 -2.60 26.53 36.58
CA VAL A 239 -2.18 27.94 36.78
C VAL A 239 -3.40 28.86 36.88
N ASN A 240 -4.40 28.69 36.00
CA ASN A 240 -5.64 29.45 36.08
C ASN A 240 -6.37 29.21 37.40
N GLY A 241 -6.46 27.96 37.87
CA GLY A 241 -7.04 27.63 39.17
C GLY A 241 -6.32 28.31 40.34
N GLU A 242 -4.98 28.36 40.32
CA GLU A 242 -4.18 29.06 41.33
C GLU A 242 -4.40 30.58 41.29
N ILE A 243 -4.44 31.19 40.10
CA ILE A 243 -4.72 32.61 39.91
C ILE A 243 -6.13 32.96 40.41
N GLU A 244 -7.13 32.18 40.02
CA GLU A 244 -8.51 32.37 40.48
C GLU A 244 -8.60 32.27 42.00
N SER A 245 -7.96 31.28 42.61
CA SER A 245 -7.94 31.12 44.07
C SER A 245 -7.27 32.33 44.76
N TYR A 246 -6.15 32.80 44.23
CA TYR A 246 -5.47 34.00 44.73
C TYR A 246 -6.37 35.24 44.63
N LEU A 247 -7.00 35.46 43.47
CA LEU A 247 -7.89 36.60 43.28
C LEU A 247 -9.12 36.53 44.18
N ARG A 248 -9.73 35.36 44.34
CA ARG A 248 -10.88 35.16 45.24
C ARG A 248 -10.52 35.46 46.69
N THR A 249 -9.40 34.93 47.18
CA THR A 249 -8.94 35.17 48.56
C THR A 249 -8.60 36.64 48.80
N HIS A 250 -7.95 37.32 47.86
CA HIS A 250 -7.66 38.75 47.99
C HIS A 250 -8.92 39.61 47.89
N HIS A 251 -9.88 39.23 47.03
CA HIS A 251 -11.17 39.90 46.95
C HIS A 251 -11.93 39.82 48.27
N GLN A 252 -12.04 38.62 48.85
CA GLN A 252 -12.67 38.42 50.15
C GLN A 252 -11.98 39.25 51.24
N ALA A 253 -10.65 39.28 51.28
CA ALA A 253 -9.92 40.10 52.25
C ALA A 253 -10.15 41.62 52.08
N LEU A 254 -10.47 42.09 50.87
CA LEU A 254 -10.88 43.47 50.63
C LEU A 254 -12.33 43.71 51.05
N GLU A 255 -13.24 42.77 50.76
CA GLU A 255 -14.64 42.82 51.20
C GLU A 255 -14.72 42.90 52.73
N GLU A 256 -13.99 42.05 53.45
CA GLU A 256 -13.90 42.08 54.93
C GLU A 256 -13.37 43.43 55.45
N LYS A 257 -12.41 44.06 54.76
CA LYS A 257 -11.92 45.40 55.11
C LYS A 257 -12.98 46.47 54.86
N VAL A 258 -13.74 46.36 53.77
CA VAL A 258 -14.84 47.29 53.47
C VAL A 258 -15.91 47.19 54.56
N GLU A 259 -16.33 45.97 54.92
CA GLU A 259 -17.28 45.75 56.01
C GLU A 259 -16.76 46.33 57.33
N TYR A 260 -15.50 46.06 57.69
CA TYR A 260 -14.88 46.64 58.89
C TYR A 260 -14.93 48.17 58.90
N TRP A 261 -14.57 48.82 57.78
CA TRP A 261 -14.57 50.29 57.70
C TRP A 261 -15.97 50.88 57.69
N MET A 262 -16.95 50.20 57.09
CA MET A 262 -18.37 50.58 57.14
C MET A 262 -18.87 50.53 58.59
N GLU A 263 -18.68 49.41 59.28
CA GLU A 263 -19.10 49.28 60.69
C GLU A 263 -18.41 50.29 61.60
N LYS A 264 -17.12 50.56 61.37
CA LYS A 264 -16.38 51.56 62.14
C LYS A 264 -16.91 52.96 61.87
N TYR A 265 -17.18 53.29 60.61
CA TYR A 265 -17.77 54.58 60.23
C TYR A 265 -19.13 54.77 60.92
N ASP A 266 -20.03 53.79 60.83
CA ASP A 266 -21.35 53.86 61.47
C ASP A 266 -21.23 54.04 62.99
N ARG A 267 -20.38 53.24 63.65
CA ARG A 267 -20.12 53.38 65.09
C ARG A 267 -19.55 54.74 65.48
N ASP A 268 -18.56 55.25 64.73
CA ASP A 268 -17.93 56.54 65.01
C ASP A 268 -18.93 57.68 64.79
N VAL A 269 -19.77 57.59 63.75
CA VAL A 269 -20.84 58.56 63.47
C VAL A 269 -21.90 58.56 64.57
N GLU A 270 -22.37 57.39 65.01
CA GLU A 270 -23.31 57.26 66.12
C GLU A 270 -22.74 57.81 67.43
N ALA A 271 -21.48 57.50 67.74
CA ALA A 271 -20.81 58.02 68.92
C ALA A 271 -20.70 59.54 68.90
N LYS A 272 -20.31 60.13 67.75
CA LYS A 272 -20.22 61.59 67.59
C LYS A 272 -21.58 62.26 67.60
N GLN A 273 -22.60 61.63 67.02
CA GLN A 273 -23.97 62.10 67.10
C GLN A 273 -24.47 62.11 68.55
N HIS A 274 -24.17 61.06 69.32
CA HIS A 274 -24.50 61.00 70.73
C HIS A 274 -23.78 62.09 71.56
N GLU A 275 -22.47 62.29 71.36
CA GLU A 275 -21.72 63.37 71.99
C GLU A 275 -22.34 64.75 71.67
N LEU A 276 -22.71 64.99 70.41
CA LEU A 276 -23.36 66.22 69.98
C LEU A 276 -24.71 66.42 70.68
N ASP A 277 -25.51 65.37 70.81
CA ASP A 277 -26.83 65.47 71.44
C ASP A 277 -26.73 65.67 72.96
N VAL A 278 -25.73 65.07 73.63
CA VAL A 278 -25.39 65.37 75.03
C VAL A 278 -24.97 66.83 75.19
N LEU A 279 -24.11 67.34 74.31
CA LEU A 279 -23.68 68.75 74.34
C LEU A 279 -24.84 69.72 74.08
N LYS A 280 -25.73 69.40 73.13
CA LYS A 280 -26.95 70.19 72.89
C LYS A 280 -27.85 70.21 74.11
N ALA A 281 -28.04 69.05 74.77
CA ALA A 281 -28.83 68.95 75.99
C ALA A 281 -28.21 69.76 77.14
N SER A 282 -26.88 69.68 77.34
CA SER A 282 -26.18 70.51 78.33
C SER A 282 -26.33 71.99 78.03
N LYS A 283 -26.12 72.41 76.77
CA LYS A 283 -26.28 73.81 76.36
C LYS A 283 -27.71 74.30 76.60
N ALA A 284 -28.72 73.49 76.32
CA ALA A 284 -30.11 73.82 76.58
C ALA A 284 -30.38 73.98 78.08
N ASN A 285 -29.85 73.08 78.92
CA ASN A 285 -29.94 73.18 80.38
C ASN A 285 -29.24 74.43 80.92
N ASP A 286 -28.03 74.74 80.46
CA ASP A 286 -27.29 75.93 80.86
C ASP A 286 -28.00 77.21 80.43
N LEU A 287 -28.59 77.22 79.24
CA LEU A 287 -29.42 78.33 78.75
C LEU A 287 -30.66 78.53 79.64
N SER A 288 -31.35 77.45 80.00
CA SER A 288 -32.50 77.50 80.93
C SER A 288 -32.09 78.06 82.29
N ARG A 289 -30.97 77.56 82.85
CA ARG A 289 -30.42 78.05 84.12
C ARG A 289 -30.05 79.53 84.06
N LEU A 290 -29.47 79.98 82.95
CA LEU A 290 -29.14 81.38 82.73
C LEU A 290 -30.41 82.23 82.67
N GLN A 291 -31.43 81.81 81.93
CA GLN A 291 -32.73 82.48 81.86
C GLN A 291 -33.39 82.60 83.24
N GLU A 292 -33.42 81.52 84.02
CA GLU A 292 -33.93 81.54 85.41
C GLU A 292 -33.15 82.52 86.29
N LEU A 293 -31.82 82.54 86.17
CA LEU A 293 -30.98 83.43 86.96
C LEU A 293 -31.18 84.90 86.54
N THR A 294 -31.28 85.19 85.25
CA THR A 294 -31.61 86.51 84.71
C THR A 294 -32.98 86.97 85.20
N GLN A 295 -33.98 86.08 85.23
CA GLN A 295 -35.30 86.37 85.78
C GLN A 295 -35.21 86.72 87.27
N LYS A 296 -34.51 85.91 88.07
CA LYS A 296 -34.27 86.19 89.50
C LYS A 296 -33.54 87.52 89.71
N TYR A 297 -32.54 87.86 88.89
CA TYR A 297 -31.87 89.17 88.96
C TYR A 297 -32.84 90.32 88.65
N SER A 298 -33.68 90.18 87.63
CA SER A 298 -34.71 91.19 87.31
C SER A 298 -35.72 91.36 88.45
N GLU A 299 -36.14 90.27 89.09
CA GLU A 299 -37.00 90.30 90.27
C GLU A 299 -36.32 91.01 91.44
N TYR A 300 -35.06 90.67 91.76
CA TYR A 300 -34.30 91.36 92.81
C TYR A 300 -34.07 92.84 92.48
N GLU A 301 -33.79 93.18 91.22
CA GLU A 301 -33.61 94.57 90.78
C GLU A 301 -34.90 95.36 90.95
N LYS A 302 -36.06 94.79 90.59
CA LYS A 302 -37.37 95.38 90.87
C LYS A 302 -37.57 95.63 92.36
N VAL A 303 -37.28 94.65 93.21
CA VAL A 303 -37.39 94.80 94.68
C VAL A 303 -36.44 95.88 95.21
N VAL A 304 -35.22 95.98 94.70
CA VAL A 304 -34.26 97.03 95.09
C VAL A 304 -34.73 98.41 94.63
N ILE A 305 -35.28 98.51 93.41
CA ILE A 305 -35.87 99.76 92.90
C ILE A 305 -37.09 100.14 93.74
N GLU A 306 -37.96 99.19 94.06
CA GLU A 306 -39.13 99.40 94.93
C GLU A 306 -38.72 99.85 96.34
N ASP A 307 -37.76 99.19 96.99
CA ASP A 307 -37.22 99.63 98.30
C ASP A 307 -36.58 101.02 98.21
N ARG A 308 -35.90 101.34 97.10
CA ARG A 308 -35.33 102.68 96.86
C ARG A 308 -36.41 103.73 96.68
N ILE A 309 -37.47 103.43 95.93
CA ILE A 309 -38.63 104.33 95.74
C ILE A 309 -39.37 104.53 97.06
N GLU A 310 -39.59 103.46 97.83
CA GLU A 310 -40.30 103.53 99.12
C GLU A 310 -39.49 104.36 100.13
N LYS A 311 -38.16 104.17 100.21
CA LYS A 311 -37.29 105.03 101.02
C LYS A 311 -37.30 106.48 100.57
N GLU A 312 -37.28 106.75 99.27
CA GLU A 312 -37.36 108.11 98.73
C GLU A 312 -38.73 108.75 99.04
N LYS A 313 -39.81 107.95 98.99
CA LYS A 313 -41.18 108.38 99.33
C LYS A 313 -41.32 108.68 100.82
N ILE A 314 -40.78 107.83 101.70
CA ILE A 314 -40.71 108.08 103.14
C ILE A 314 -39.91 109.36 103.42
N ARG A 315 -38.77 109.58 102.74
CA ARG A 315 -37.99 110.81 102.89
C ARG A 315 -38.81 112.04 102.47
N ARG A 316 -39.48 111.97 101.33
CA ARG A 316 -40.30 113.07 100.80
C ARG A 316 -41.52 113.36 101.69
N GLN A 317 -42.13 112.33 102.29
CA GLN A 317 -43.19 112.49 103.29
C GLN A 317 -42.66 113.15 104.56
N ALA A 318 -41.49 112.74 105.06
CA ALA A 318 -40.87 113.38 106.22
C ALA A 318 -40.50 114.86 105.95
N GLU A 319 -40.02 115.17 104.75
CA GLU A 319 -39.75 116.56 104.31
C GLU A 319 -41.06 117.39 104.25
N GLN A 320 -42.16 116.83 103.71
CA GLN A 320 -43.47 117.47 103.70
C GLN A 320 -44.03 117.70 105.11
N GLU A 321 -43.95 116.70 106.00
CA GLU A 321 -44.35 116.84 107.39
C GLU A 321 -43.52 117.92 108.12
N GLU A 322 -42.23 118.06 107.80
CA GLU A 322 -41.39 119.12 108.35
C GLU A 322 -41.80 120.51 107.85
N GLU A 323 -42.13 120.65 106.56
CA GLU A 323 -42.65 121.89 105.99
C GLU A 323 -44.04 122.26 106.54
N GLU A 324 -44.94 121.29 106.67
CA GLU A 324 -46.25 121.47 107.29
C GLU A 324 -46.11 121.87 108.77
N LEU A 325 -45.17 121.27 109.50
CA LEU A 325 -44.87 121.64 110.89
C LEU A 325 -44.34 123.08 110.97
N LYS A 326 -43.45 123.50 110.05
CA LYS A 326 -42.97 124.90 109.97
C LYS A 326 -44.12 125.87 109.66
N ALA A 327 -45.00 125.53 108.74
CA ALA A 327 -46.19 126.32 108.43
C ALA A 327 -47.14 126.42 109.65
N ALA A 328 -47.38 125.30 110.34
CA ALA A 328 -48.18 125.25 111.56
C ALA A 328 -47.56 126.10 112.68
N ILE A 329 -46.23 126.07 112.87
CA ILE A 329 -45.52 126.92 113.83
C ILE A 329 -45.65 128.41 113.46
N ASN A 330 -45.56 128.77 112.17
CA ASN A 330 -45.75 130.15 111.71
C ASN A 330 -47.19 130.65 111.93
N ILE A 331 -48.20 129.82 111.69
CA ILE A 331 -49.61 130.14 111.98
C ILE A 331 -49.82 130.27 113.50
N GLN A 332 -49.28 129.34 114.30
CA GLN A 332 -49.38 129.40 115.76
C GLN A 332 -48.68 130.64 116.34
N SER A 333 -47.54 131.05 115.80
CA SER A 333 -46.79 132.22 116.25
C SER A 333 -47.47 133.53 115.80
N TRP A 334 -48.04 133.58 114.60
CA TRP A 334 -48.88 134.69 114.14
C TRP A 334 -50.13 134.86 115.03
N TRP A 335 -50.86 133.77 115.31
CA TRP A 335 -52.04 133.81 116.19
C TRP A 335 -51.69 134.20 117.62
N ARG A 336 -50.59 133.68 118.19
CA ARG A 336 -50.07 134.11 119.50
C ARG A 336 -49.69 135.61 119.53
N GLY A 337 -49.14 136.15 118.44
CA GLY A 337 -48.84 137.58 118.31
C GLY A 337 -50.09 138.48 118.16
N VAL A 338 -51.14 137.99 117.50
CA VAL A 338 -52.44 138.67 117.39
C VAL A 338 -53.17 138.67 118.75
N MET A 339 -53.09 137.56 119.49
CA MET A 339 -53.62 137.42 120.85
C MET A 339 -53.01 138.43 121.85
N VAL A 340 -51.71 138.73 121.73
CA VAL A 340 -51.02 139.74 122.57
C VAL A 340 -51.41 141.18 122.23
N ARG A 341 -51.63 141.49 120.94
CA ARG A 341 -51.88 142.88 120.47
C ARG A 341 -53.34 143.35 120.61
N LYS A 342 -54.30 142.44 120.79
CA LYS A 342 -55.74 142.77 120.93
C LYS A 342 -56.30 142.61 122.36
N GLN A 343 -55.44 142.46 123.38
CA GLN A 343 -55.79 142.43 124.83
C GLN A 343 -56.99 141.53 125.21
N LEU A 344 -57.13 140.37 124.56
CA LEU A 344 -58.16 139.37 124.87
C LEU A 344 -57.50 138.14 125.49
N GLY A 345 -57.43 138.07 126.82
CA GLY A 345 -57.04 136.84 127.54
C GLY A 345 -56.11 137.07 128.74
N PRO A 346 -56.21 136.24 129.80
CA PRO A 346 -55.71 136.56 131.13
C PRO A 346 -54.20 136.31 131.26
N TYR A 347 -53.41 137.38 131.35
CA TYR A 347 -52.00 137.29 131.71
C TYR A 347 -51.84 137.28 133.23
N ASN A 348 -52.00 136.10 133.83
CA ASN A 348 -51.66 135.87 135.24
C ASN A 348 -50.33 135.13 135.38
N LEU A 349 -49.42 135.77 136.12
CA LEU A 349 -48.15 135.22 136.58
C LEU A 349 -48.36 134.03 137.52
N LYS A 350 -47.67 132.91 137.27
CA LYS A 350 -47.23 131.98 138.32
C LYS A 350 -45.76 131.59 138.14
N LYS A 351 -44.96 131.98 139.13
CA LYS A 351 -43.57 131.54 139.38
C LYS A 351 -43.54 130.29 140.28
N LYS A 352 -42.38 129.58 140.26
CA LYS A 352 -41.87 128.45 141.08
C LYS A 352 -42.02 127.07 140.39
N LYS A 353 -41.06 126.13 140.40
CA LYS A 353 -39.83 125.95 141.23
C LYS A 353 -38.85 124.96 140.54
N LYS A 354 -37.58 125.04 140.96
CA LYS A 354 -36.39 124.21 140.65
C LYS A 354 -36.47 122.71 140.98
N GLY A 355 -35.73 121.91 140.20
CA GLY A 355 -34.97 120.68 140.57
C GLY A 355 -34.30 120.08 139.31
N LYS A 356 -32.98 120.20 139.03
CA LYS A 356 -31.82 119.34 139.44
C LYS A 356 -32.14 117.83 139.38
N LYS A 357 -31.31 116.88 138.90
CA LYS A 357 -29.96 116.82 138.28
C LYS A 357 -29.66 115.31 138.01
N GLY A 358 -28.93 114.97 136.94
CA GLY A 358 -28.27 113.65 136.74
C GLY A 358 -28.48 113.11 135.32
N LYS A 359 -27.55 113.15 134.34
CA LYS A 359 -26.10 112.94 134.21
C LYS A 359 -25.69 111.47 134.00
N LYS A 360 -25.05 111.25 132.84
CA LYS A 360 -24.10 110.17 132.43
C LYS A 360 -24.70 108.78 132.16
N SER A 361 -24.20 107.93 131.26
CA SER A 361 -23.19 108.05 130.19
C SER A 361 -22.98 106.67 129.53
N GLY A 362 -22.73 106.68 128.22
CA GLY A 362 -21.81 105.77 127.53
C GLY A 362 -22.33 104.37 127.19
N LYS A 363 -21.72 103.59 126.30
CA LYS A 363 -20.64 103.77 125.31
C LYS A 363 -20.31 102.35 124.79
N LYS A 364 -19.89 102.26 123.52
CA LYS A 364 -19.24 101.12 122.82
C LYS A 364 -20.15 99.92 122.47
N GLY A 365 -20.11 99.34 121.27
CA GLY A 365 -19.25 99.58 120.10
C GLY A 365 -18.82 98.27 119.44
N GLY A 366 -18.80 98.26 118.09
CA GLY A 366 -17.97 97.38 117.24
C GLY A 366 -18.37 95.89 117.20
N LYS A 367 -18.06 95.12 116.16
CA LYS A 367 -17.20 95.33 114.99
C LYS A 367 -17.36 94.08 114.07
N LYS A 368 -17.28 94.28 112.75
CA LYS A 368 -16.69 93.44 111.65
C LYS A 368 -16.52 91.92 111.92
N GLY A 369 -16.81 90.98 111.01
CA GLY A 369 -16.97 91.00 109.56
C GLY A 369 -16.20 89.85 108.89
N LYS A 370 -16.42 89.70 107.57
CA LYS A 370 -15.60 88.99 106.55
C LYS A 370 -15.64 87.44 106.56
N LYS A 371 -16.23 86.80 105.53
CA LYS A 371 -15.66 86.51 104.20
C LYS A 371 -14.28 85.84 104.28
N LYS A 372 -14.22 84.55 103.97
CA LYS A 372 -13.67 84.13 102.68
C LYS A 372 -14.49 82.97 102.13
#